data_AF-A0A4Q1KCE5-F1
#
_entry.id   AF-A0A4Q1KCE5-F1
#
_cell.length_a   1.000
_cell.length_b   1.000
_cell.length_c   1.000
_cell.angle_alpha   90.00
_cell.angle_beta   90.00
_cell.angle_gamma   90.00
#
_symmetry.space_group_name_H-M   'P 1'
#
loop_
_entity.id
_entity.type
_entity.pdbx_description
1 polymer ?
#
loop_
_entity_poly.entity_id
_entity_poly.type
_entity_poly.pdbx_seq_one_letter_code
_entity_poly.pdbx_strand_id
1 'polypeptide(L)'
;METDKSRVLYDQLDQLTDLKVQIELQSGEKLCGVFTGFYHGTRHFVERWDFHEVDPLQPTPSVLSLAQSEGITLKHEDLYSVFLFENQTHIYL
;
A
#
# COMPACT_ATOMS: atom_id res chain seq x y z
N MET A 1 5.13 23.31 -5.93
CA MET A 1 5.63 21.99 -5.47
C MET A 1 4.40 21.20 -5.11
N GLU A 2 3.84 20.46 -6.07
CA GLU A 2 2.75 19.53 -5.77
C GLU A 2 3.28 18.53 -4.74
N THR A 3 2.56 18.41 -3.63
CA THR A 3 2.88 17.46 -2.57
C THR A 3 2.81 16.07 -3.18
N ASP A 4 3.96 15.46 -3.45
CA ASP A 4 4.02 14.13 -4.04
C ASP A 4 3.29 13.16 -3.10
N LYS A 5 2.07 12.76 -3.48
CA LYS A 5 1.16 11.99 -2.61
C LYS A 5 1.72 10.60 -2.30
N SER A 6 2.59 10.08 -3.17
CA SER A 6 3.35 8.86 -2.93
C SER A 6 4.27 8.98 -1.70
N ARG A 7 4.86 10.16 -1.47
CA ARG A 7 5.65 10.45 -0.28
C ARG A 7 4.79 10.53 0.97
N VAL A 8 3.58 11.09 0.88
CA VAL A 8 2.65 11.14 2.02
C VAL A 8 2.23 9.73 2.43
N LEU A 9 1.92 8.88 1.46
CA LEU A 9 1.62 7.47 1.73
C LEU A 9 2.82 6.75 2.34
N TYR A 10 4.02 6.96 1.79
CA TYR A 10 5.24 6.38 2.35
C TYR A 10 5.45 6.80 3.80
N ASP A 11 5.34 8.09 4.13
CA ASP A 11 5.54 8.60 5.50
C ASP A 11 4.53 8.01 6.49
N GLN A 12 3.28 7.80 6.05
CA GLN A 12 2.25 7.13 6.86
C GLN A 12 2.54 5.63 7.04
N LEU A 13 3.03 4.95 6.02
CA LEU A 13 3.38 3.52 6.09
C LEU A 13 4.68 3.27 6.87
N ASP A 14 5.67 4.16 6.77
CA ASP A 14 6.94 4.07 7.50
C ASP A 14 6.72 4.14 9.03
N GLN A 15 5.72 4.90 9.47
CA GLN A 15 5.34 5.01 10.87
C GLN A 15 4.60 3.77 11.41
N LEU A 16 4.15 2.85 10.54
CA LEU A 16 3.23 1.79 10.91
C LEU A 16 3.70 0.44 10.34
N THR A 17 4.24 -0.41 11.22
CA THR A 17 4.78 -1.73 10.85
C THR A 17 3.66 -2.75 10.68
N ASP A 18 3.73 -3.59 9.63
CA ASP A 18 2.82 -4.72 9.40
C ASP A 18 1.33 -4.33 9.21
N LEU A 19 1.06 -3.23 8.52
CA LEU A 19 -0.29 -2.68 8.47
C LEU A 19 -1.14 -3.29 7.35
N LYS A 20 -2.31 -3.82 7.74
CA LYS A 20 -3.36 -4.21 6.78
C LYS A 20 -4.00 -2.96 6.20
N VAL A 21 -4.01 -2.87 4.88
CA VAL A 21 -4.63 -1.79 4.12
C VAL A 21 -5.66 -2.36 3.15
N GLN A 22 -6.65 -1.54 2.83
CA GLN A 22 -7.50 -1.75 1.68
C GLN A 22 -7.17 -0.69 0.64
N ILE A 23 -6.83 -1.11 -0.56
CA ILE A 23 -6.56 -0.22 -1.68
C ILE A 23 -7.75 -0.22 -2.64
N GLU A 24 -8.02 0.93 -3.22
CA GLU A 24 -8.94 1.09 -4.34
C GLU A 24 -8.11 1.48 -5.56
N LEU A 25 -8.19 0.69 -6.63
CA LEU A 25 -7.55 0.99 -7.90
C LEU A 25 -8.39 2.01 -8.69
N GLN A 26 -7.77 2.73 -9.63
CA GLN A 26 -8.46 3.63 -10.55
C GLN A 26 -9.57 2.92 -11.35
N SER A 27 -9.45 1.61 -11.56
CA SER A 27 -10.49 0.75 -12.17
C SER A 27 -11.74 0.57 -11.30
N GLY A 28 -11.72 1.00 -10.03
CA GLY A 28 -12.76 0.77 -9.03
C GLY A 28 -12.65 -0.57 -8.29
N GLU A 29 -11.65 -1.39 -8.63
CA GLU A 29 -11.36 -2.65 -7.95
C GLU A 29 -10.79 -2.40 -6.54
N LYS A 30 -11.21 -3.20 -5.57
CA LYS A 30 -10.81 -3.08 -4.17
C LYS A 30 -10.05 -4.32 -3.74
N LEU A 31 -8.82 -4.13 -3.27
CA LEU A 31 -7.97 -5.22 -2.81
C LEU A 31 -7.60 -4.97 -1.34
N CYS A 32 -7.57 -6.04 -0.54
CA CYS A 32 -7.18 -5.98 0.87
C CYS A 32 -5.86 -6.72 1.04
N GLY A 33 -4.89 -6.09 1.70
CA GLY A 33 -3.53 -6.61 1.70
C GLY A 33 -2.60 -5.84 2.62
N VAL A 34 -1.32 -6.09 2.45
CA VAL A 34 -0.24 -5.43 3.18
C VAL A 34 0.80 -4.97 2.17
N PHE A 35 1.27 -3.73 2.31
CA PHE A 35 2.43 -3.26 1.55
C PHE A 35 3.69 -3.87 2.17
N THR A 36 4.41 -4.66 1.40
CA THR A 36 5.62 -5.35 1.86
C THR A 36 6.91 -4.67 1.39
N GLY A 37 6.81 -3.80 0.38
CA GLY A 37 7.94 -3.10 -0.20
C GLY A 37 7.51 -2.03 -1.19
N PHE A 38 8.48 -1.30 -1.71
CA PHE A 38 8.24 -0.25 -2.69
C PHE A 38 9.49 0.01 -3.53
N TYR A 39 9.28 0.57 -4.71
CA TYR A 39 10.33 0.98 -5.64
C TYR A 39 10.26 2.47 -5.86
N HIS A 40 11.39 3.14 -5.62
CA HIS A 40 11.54 4.55 -5.91
C HIS A 40 11.52 4.83 -7.42
N GLY A 41 10.89 5.94 -7.80
CA GLY A 41 10.87 6.45 -9.16
C GLY A 41 11.76 7.65 -9.38
N THR A 42 11.85 8.08 -10.63
CA THR A 42 12.48 9.36 -11.01
C THR A 42 11.49 10.53 -11.00
N ARG A 43 10.20 10.25 -11.16
CA ARG A 43 9.11 11.26 -11.18
C ARG A 43 8.35 11.34 -9.85
N HIS A 44 8.19 10.22 -9.16
CA HIS A 44 7.50 10.10 -7.87
C HIS A 44 8.44 9.51 -6.82
N PHE A 45 8.21 9.85 -5.54
CA PHE A 45 8.99 9.26 -4.44
C PHE A 45 8.82 7.74 -4.42
N VAL A 46 7.59 7.24 -4.61
CA VAL A 46 7.29 5.82 -4.86
C VAL A 46 6.60 5.67 -6.21
N GLU A 47 7.20 4.87 -7.10
CA GLU A 47 6.62 4.56 -8.41
C GLU A 47 5.81 3.27 -8.38
N ARG A 48 6.26 2.28 -7.57
CA ARG A 48 5.60 0.98 -7.45
C ARG A 48 5.61 0.50 -6.02
N TRP A 49 4.59 -0.27 -5.68
CA TRP A 49 4.38 -0.87 -4.38
C TRP A 49 4.35 -2.39 -4.53
N ASP A 50 5.13 -3.10 -3.73
CA ASP A 50 4.93 -4.52 -3.53
C ASP A 50 3.80 -4.69 -2.52
N PHE A 51 2.73 -5.34 -2.97
CA PHE A 51 1.50 -5.53 -2.24
C PHE A 51 1.19 -7.01 -2.17
N HIS A 52 0.90 -7.49 -0.97
CA HIS A 52 0.47 -8.87 -0.78
C HIS A 52 -1.01 -8.86 -0.42
N GLU A 53 -1.83 -9.47 -1.27
CA GLU A 53 -3.26 -9.63 -0.95
C GLU A 53 -3.39 -10.59 0.24
N VAL A 54 -4.20 -10.20 1.21
CA VAL A 54 -4.47 -11.03 2.40
C VAL A 54 -5.96 -11.11 2.61
N ASP A 55 -6.40 -12.24 3.13
CA ASP A 55 -7.80 -12.42 3.46
C ASP A 55 -8.23 -11.42 4.55
N PRO A 56 -9.30 -10.64 4.33
CA PRO A 56 -9.75 -9.62 5.29
C PRO A 56 -10.20 -10.24 6.63
N LEU A 57 -10.65 -11.49 6.63
CA LEU A 57 -11.14 -12.21 7.83
C LEU A 57 -10.01 -12.85 8.64
N GLN A 58 -8.81 -12.96 8.08
CA GLN A 58 -7.64 -13.51 8.78
C GLN A 58 -6.86 -12.42 9.52
N PRO A 59 -6.18 -12.75 10.64
CA PRO A 59 -5.30 -11.80 11.31
C PRO A 59 -4.21 -11.29 10.36
N THR A 60 -3.80 -10.03 10.51
CA THR A 60 -2.78 -9.43 9.66
C THR A 60 -1.48 -10.24 9.76
N PRO A 61 -1.02 -10.87 8.68
CA PRO A 61 0.22 -11.61 8.69
C PRO A 61 1.40 -10.64 8.73
N SER A 62 2.47 -11.00 9.42
CA SER A 62 3.70 -10.21 9.45
C SER A 62 4.31 -10.10 8.05
N VAL A 63 4.78 -8.92 7.68
CA VAL A 63 5.49 -8.57 6.44
C VAL A 63 6.67 -9.51 6.22
N LEU A 64 7.39 -9.90 7.27
CA LEU A 64 8.51 -10.87 7.17
C LEU A 64 8.07 -12.26 6.69
N SER A 65 6.84 -12.68 7.05
CA SER A 65 6.25 -13.93 6.56
C SER A 65 5.77 -13.77 5.12
N LEU A 66 5.22 -12.60 4.78
CA LEU A 66 4.73 -12.30 3.43
C LEU A 66 5.85 -12.09 2.41
N ALA A 67 7.01 -11.60 2.83
CA ALA A 67 8.18 -11.41 1.97
C ALA A 67 8.70 -12.72 1.34
N GLN A 68 8.29 -13.88 1.88
CA GLN A 68 8.60 -15.20 1.34
C GLN A 68 7.52 -15.76 0.41
N SER A 69 6.42 -15.02 0.24
CA SER A 69 5.25 -15.41 -0.56
C SER A 69 5.13 -14.54 -1.81
N GLU A 70 4.54 -15.04 -2.89
CA GLU A 70 4.36 -14.28 -4.14
C GLU A 70 3.42 -13.09 -3.95
N GLY A 71 3.96 -11.88 -3.92
CA GLY A 71 3.20 -10.63 -3.93
C GLY A 71 2.89 -10.14 -5.35
N ILE A 72 2.04 -9.12 -5.44
CA ILE A 72 1.79 -8.38 -6.68
C ILE A 72 2.49 -7.01 -6.62
N THR A 73 3.02 -6.58 -7.75
CA THR A 73 3.58 -5.22 -7.87
C THR A 73 2.54 -4.31 -8.49
N LEU A 74 2.15 -3.26 -7.76
CA LEU A 74 1.20 -2.25 -8.18
C LEU A 74 1.92 -0.95 -8.52
N LYS A 75 1.51 -0.26 -9.59
CA LYS A 75 2.04 1.08 -9.86
C LYS A 75 1.30 2.09 -9.00
N HIS A 76 2.02 3.11 -8.53
CA HIS A 76 1.43 4.16 -7.72
C HIS A 76 0.30 4.90 -8.47
N GLU A 77 0.46 5.13 -9.77
CA GLU A 77 -0.54 5.80 -10.62
C GLU A 77 -1.86 5.01 -10.75
N ASP A 78 -1.82 3.69 -10.57
CA ASP A 78 -3.03 2.85 -10.61
C ASP A 78 -3.80 2.87 -9.28
N LEU A 79 -3.19 3.38 -8.20
CA LEU A 79 -3.84 3.53 -6.90
C LEU A 79 -4.69 4.80 -6.89
N TYR A 80 -5.97 4.65 -6.58
CA TYR A 80 -6.88 5.78 -6.37
C TYR A 80 -6.92 6.19 -4.90
N SER A 81 -7.06 5.23 -3.99
CA SER A 81 -7.04 5.51 -2.55
C SER A 81 -6.56 4.32 -1.73
N VAL A 82 -6.11 4.60 -0.52
CA VAL A 82 -5.64 3.61 0.46
C VAL A 82 -6.34 3.87 1.78
N PHE A 83 -7.00 2.86 2.32
CA PHE A 83 -7.62 2.86 3.64
C PHE A 83 -6.77 2.04 4.61
N LEU A 84 -6.34 2.67 5.70
CA LEU A 84 -5.54 2.08 6.75
C LEU A 84 -6.47 1.58 7.87
N PHE A 85 -6.53 0.26 8.10
CA PHE A 85 -7.47 -0.30 9.08
C PHE A 85 -7.12 0.05 10.53
N GLU A 86 -5.83 0.18 10.88
CA GLU A 86 -5.41 0.44 12.26
C GLU A 86 -5.86 1.82 12.77
N ASN A 87 -5.78 2.82 11.90
CA ASN A 87 -6.01 4.22 12.26
C ASN A 87 -7.35 4.74 11.70
N GLN A 88 -8.07 3.91 10.93
CA GLN A 88 -9.26 4.29 10.17
C GLN A 88 -9.02 5.49 9.23
N THR A 89 -7.78 5.64 8.76
CA THR A 89 -7.37 6.76 7.90
C THR A 89 -7.61 6.41 6.44
N HIS A 90 -8.19 7.34 5.69
CA HIS A 90 -8.36 7.22 4.25
C HIS A 90 -7.47 8.24 3.53
N ILE A 91 -6.56 7.76 2.68
CA ILE A 91 -5.61 8.55 1.91
C ILE A 91 -6.02 8.50 0.44
N TYR A 92 -6.23 9.67 -0.16
CA TYR A 92 -6.52 9.81 -1.60
C TYR A 92 -5.24 10.14 -2.36
N LEU A 93 -4.94 9.35 -3.39
CA LEU A 93 -3.74 9.46 -4.21
C LEU A 93 -4.00 10.21 -5.52
#